data_AF-A0A1T1ICK3-F1
#
_entry.id   AF-A0A1T1ICK3-F1
#
_cell.length_a   1.000
_cell.length_b   1.000
_cell.length_c   1.000
_cell.angle_alpha   90.00
_cell.angle_beta   90.00
_cell.angle_gamma   90.00
#
_symmetry.space_group_name_H-M   'P 1'
#
loop_
_entity.id
_entity.type
_entity.pdbx_description
1 polymer ?
#
loop_
_entity_poly.entity_id
_entity_poly.type
_entity_poly.pdbx_seq_one_letter_code
_entity_poly.pdbx_strand_id
1 'polypeptide(L)'
;MLEQKKVAVDEQHAKVIMQSTSVSAVEFSVRRENDPDPRPEKLGTASKPLGGKLGAWFATFESAVHKNFPQLEIPAQPGQKLQVLGYWETSGTQPAPGYEYQSTVQKVYDPQKNKWEDKPVSIPTVPTSSHCGPLGSTFVPEKQKVYLVEFARVDNDTACQQHVYDITQPNQRIPVVLIDDMPGSSMQAFHSP
;
A
#
# COMPACT_ATOMS: atom_id res chain seq x y z
N MET A 1 -9.96 -1.85 -20.95
CA MET A 1 -10.27 -1.59 -19.52
C MET A 1 -9.79 -2.82 -18.76
N LEU A 2 -8.62 -2.76 -18.10
CA LEU A 2 -8.14 -3.84 -17.24
C LEU A 2 -8.82 -3.68 -15.88
N GLU A 3 -9.97 -4.31 -15.71
CA GLU A 3 -10.59 -4.45 -14.40
C GLU A 3 -9.97 -5.68 -13.71
N GLN A 4 -9.75 -5.57 -12.39
CA GLN A 4 -9.50 -6.78 -11.62
C GLN A 4 -10.70 -7.71 -11.78
N LYS A 5 -10.44 -9.00 -12.01
CA LYS A 5 -11.48 -10.03 -12.01
C LYS A 5 -12.16 -10.02 -10.63
N LYS A 6 -13.34 -9.38 -10.55
CA LYS A 6 -14.15 -9.38 -9.34
C LYS A 6 -14.42 -10.82 -8.95
N VAL A 7 -14.18 -11.13 -7.69
CA VAL A 7 -14.47 -12.45 -7.15
C VAL A 7 -15.91 -12.41 -6.68
N ALA A 8 -16.76 -13.21 -7.32
CA ALA A 8 -18.09 -13.49 -6.80
C ALA A 8 -17.94 -14.42 -5.59
N VAL A 9 -18.69 -14.15 -4.52
CA VAL A 9 -18.89 -15.15 -3.48
C VAL A 9 -19.76 -16.23 -4.09
N ASP A 10 -19.27 -17.46 -4.13
CA ASP A 10 -20.07 -18.62 -4.48
C ASP A 10 -20.36 -19.44 -3.22
N GLU A 11 -21.21 -20.46 -3.34
CA GLU A 11 -21.63 -21.28 -2.19
C GLU A 11 -20.47 -22.08 -1.56
N GLN A 12 -19.34 -22.20 -2.26
CA GLN A 12 -18.22 -23.05 -1.89
C GLN A 12 -17.04 -22.27 -1.30
N HIS A 13 -16.90 -20.99 -1.63
CA HIS A 13 -15.74 -20.17 -1.27
C HIS A 13 -16.12 -18.96 -0.41
N ALA A 14 -15.15 -18.49 0.36
CA ALA A 14 -15.19 -17.15 0.94
C ALA A 14 -14.59 -16.14 -0.05
N LYS A 15 -14.91 -14.87 0.14
CA LYS A 15 -14.24 -13.76 -0.55
C LYS A 15 -13.38 -12.99 0.44
N VAL A 16 -12.17 -12.63 0.01
CA VAL A 16 -11.28 -11.75 0.77
C VAL A 16 -10.99 -10.51 -0.06
N ILE A 17 -11.27 -9.34 0.52
CA ILE A 17 -11.00 -8.03 -0.04
C ILE A 17 -9.82 -7.44 0.74
N MET A 18 -8.79 -6.97 0.04
CA MET A 18 -7.62 -6.30 0.60
C MET A 18 -7.63 -4.83 0.20
N GLN A 19 -7.52 -3.93 1.17
CA GLN A 19 -7.53 -2.49 0.92
C GLN A 19 -6.52 -1.72 1.78
N SER A 20 -6.08 -0.58 1.27
CA SER A 20 -5.32 0.43 2.01
C SER A 20 -6.25 1.57 2.41
N THR A 21 -6.12 2.06 3.65
CA THR A 21 -6.83 3.27 4.09
C THR A 21 -6.17 4.56 3.60
N SER A 22 -4.96 4.46 3.06
CA SER A 22 -4.13 5.57 2.60
C SER A 22 -4.08 5.64 1.07
N VAL A 23 -3.77 6.82 0.54
CA VAL A 23 -3.51 7.00 -0.90
C VAL A 23 -2.18 6.35 -1.35
N SER A 24 -1.38 5.88 -0.38
CA SER A 24 -0.15 5.15 -0.66
C SER A 24 -0.45 3.71 -1.08
N ALA A 25 0.26 3.23 -2.08
CA ALA A 25 0.14 1.88 -2.60
C ALA A 25 0.74 0.87 -1.61
N VAL A 26 -0.10 -0.03 -1.10
CA VAL A 26 0.30 -1.13 -0.23
C VAL A 26 0.37 -2.39 -1.07
N GLU A 27 1.50 -3.08 -1.03
CA GLU A 27 1.66 -4.40 -1.64
C GLU A 27 1.01 -5.48 -0.76
N PHE A 28 0.16 -6.29 -1.37
CA PHE A 28 -0.45 -7.44 -0.71
C PHE A 28 0.06 -8.75 -1.29
N SER A 29 0.34 -9.68 -0.39
CA SER A 29 0.63 -11.07 -0.73
C SER A 29 -0.12 -12.02 0.19
N VAL A 30 -0.31 -13.26 -0.25
CA VAL A 30 -1.04 -14.26 0.51
C VAL A 30 -0.31 -15.58 0.55
N ARG A 31 -0.49 -16.32 1.64
CA ARG A 31 -0.02 -17.70 1.77
C ARG A 31 -1.20 -18.57 2.21
N ARG A 32 -1.49 -19.62 1.45
CA ARG A 32 -2.57 -20.56 1.76
C ARG A 32 -1.96 -21.84 2.33
N GLU A 33 -2.68 -22.47 3.26
CA GLU A 33 -2.20 -23.66 3.99
C GLU A 33 -1.75 -24.82 3.08
N ASN A 34 -2.41 -24.98 1.93
CA ASN A 34 -2.15 -26.08 0.99
C ASN A 34 -1.43 -25.63 -0.29
N ASP A 35 -0.83 -24.43 -0.30
CA ASP A 35 -0.04 -24.01 -1.45
C ASP A 35 1.26 -24.85 -1.51
N PRO A 36 1.60 -25.43 -2.68
CA PRO A 36 2.82 -26.24 -2.83
C PRO A 36 4.10 -25.40 -2.70
N ASP A 37 4.01 -24.10 -2.98
CA ASP A 37 5.08 -23.14 -2.73
C ASP A 37 4.87 -22.50 -1.35
N PRO A 38 5.82 -22.62 -0.41
CA PRO A 38 5.71 -21.97 0.90
C PRO A 38 5.90 -20.45 0.85
N ARG A 39 6.30 -19.88 -0.29
CA ARG A 39 6.46 -18.42 -0.44
C ARG A 39 5.12 -17.74 -0.60
N PRO A 40 4.93 -16.53 -0.04
CA PRO A 40 3.71 -15.76 -0.28
C PRO A 40 3.55 -15.42 -1.76
N GLU A 41 2.37 -15.67 -2.31
CA GLU A 41 1.97 -15.26 -3.64
C GLU A 41 1.72 -13.75 -3.66
N LYS A 42 2.47 -13.02 -4.49
CA LYS A 42 2.29 -11.58 -4.69
C LYS A 42 1.07 -11.30 -5.56
N LEU A 43 0.07 -10.62 -5.00
CA LEU A 43 -1.19 -10.33 -5.69
C LEU A 43 -1.16 -8.99 -6.44
N GLY A 44 -0.43 -8.01 -5.90
CA GLY A 44 -0.33 -6.66 -6.45
C GLY A 44 -0.44 -5.61 -5.34
N THR A 45 -0.88 -4.42 -5.73
CA THR A 45 -0.92 -3.25 -4.84
C THR A 45 -2.33 -2.69 -4.74
N ALA A 46 -2.70 -2.21 -3.54
CA ALA A 46 -3.94 -1.48 -3.31
C ALA A 46 -3.70 -0.11 -2.67
N SER A 47 -4.44 0.90 -3.12
CA SER A 47 -4.38 2.28 -2.59
C SER A 47 -5.78 2.90 -2.56
N LYS A 48 -6.07 3.71 -1.55
CA LYS A 48 -7.30 4.51 -1.54
C LYS A 48 -7.29 5.49 -2.72
N PRO A 49 -8.33 5.53 -3.56
CA PRO A 49 -8.40 6.51 -4.63
C PRO A 49 -8.42 7.93 -4.06
N LEU A 50 -7.68 8.84 -4.71
CA LEU A 50 -7.80 10.27 -4.47
C LEU A 50 -9.26 10.70 -4.69
N GLY A 51 -9.81 11.51 -3.79
CA GLY A 51 -11.22 11.93 -3.87
C GLY A 51 -11.52 12.75 -5.13
N GLY A 52 -12.76 12.66 -5.63
CA GLY A 52 -13.27 13.49 -6.73
C GLY A 52 -13.14 12.88 -8.14
N LYS A 53 -13.65 13.61 -9.14
CA LYS A 53 -13.70 13.17 -10.56
C LYS A 53 -12.32 12.92 -11.18
N LEU A 54 -11.31 13.67 -10.74
CA LEU A 54 -9.93 13.52 -11.23
C LEU A 54 -9.29 12.23 -10.72
N GLY A 55 -9.50 11.87 -9.45
CA GLY A 55 -8.95 10.64 -8.89
C GLY A 55 -9.53 9.36 -9.51
N ALA A 56 -10.81 9.37 -9.92
CA ALA A 56 -11.42 8.25 -10.64
C ALA A 56 -10.76 8.00 -12.02
N TRP A 57 -10.35 9.05 -12.72
CA TRP A 57 -9.63 8.95 -13.99
C TRP A 57 -8.19 8.44 -13.80
N PHE A 58 -7.46 8.94 -12.81
CA PHE A 58 -6.10 8.48 -12.50
C PHE A 58 -6.06 7.02 -12.00
N ALA A 59 -7.01 6.62 -11.15
CA ALA A 59 -7.10 5.24 -10.67
C ALA A 59 -7.26 4.23 -11.82
N THR A 60 -8.01 4.61 -12.87
CA THR A 60 -8.21 3.78 -14.06
C THR A 60 -6.93 3.60 -14.87
N PHE A 61 -6.10 4.65 -14.96
CA PHE A 61 -4.83 4.61 -15.70
C PHE A 61 -3.75 3.81 -14.96
N GLU A 62 -3.59 4.05 -13.66
CA GLU A 62 -2.65 3.34 -12.79
C GLU A 62 -2.95 1.82 -12.72
N SER A 63 -4.23 1.44 -12.63
CA SER A 63 -4.66 0.03 -12.61
C SER A 63 -4.24 -0.74 -13.87
N ALA A 64 -4.29 -0.10 -15.03
CA ALA A 64 -4.06 -0.76 -16.32
C ALA A 64 -2.57 -0.97 -16.63
N VAL A 65 -1.67 -0.17 -16.05
CA VAL A 65 -0.23 -0.23 -16.33
C VAL A 65 0.55 -0.88 -15.19
N HIS A 66 0.15 -0.67 -13.92
CA HIS A 66 0.94 -1.06 -12.75
C HIS A 66 0.26 -2.07 -11.83
N LYS A 67 -0.93 -2.61 -12.18
CA LYS A 67 -1.75 -3.45 -11.29
C LYS A 67 -2.06 -2.78 -9.93
N ASN A 68 -2.13 -1.46 -9.92
CA ASN A 68 -2.50 -0.63 -8.78
C ASN A 68 -4.02 -0.50 -8.72
N PHE A 69 -4.69 -1.29 -7.88
CA PHE A 69 -6.16 -1.28 -7.80
C PHE A 69 -6.65 -0.52 -6.55
N PRO A 70 -7.89 -0.01 -6.51
CA PRO A 70 -8.44 0.57 -5.28
C PRO A 70 -8.55 -0.47 -4.14
N GLN A 71 -8.75 -1.74 -4.51
CA GLN A 71 -8.79 -2.90 -3.62
C GLN A 71 -8.36 -4.14 -4.42
N LEU A 72 -7.94 -5.20 -3.73
CA LEU A 72 -7.70 -6.52 -4.34
C LEU A 72 -8.69 -7.55 -3.84
N GLU A 73 -9.13 -8.47 -4.69
CA GLU A 73 -10.09 -9.51 -4.32
C GLU A 73 -9.56 -10.90 -4.67
N ILE A 74 -9.65 -11.85 -3.74
CA ILE A 74 -9.37 -13.28 -3.98
C ILE A 74 -10.49 -14.17 -3.43
N PRO A 75 -10.72 -15.34 -4.04
CA PRO A 75 -11.46 -16.41 -3.38
C PRO A 75 -10.55 -17.05 -2.32
N ALA A 76 -11.15 -17.49 -1.20
CA ALA A 76 -10.46 -18.22 -0.16
C ALA A 76 -11.18 -19.53 0.16
N GLN A 77 -10.38 -20.59 0.38
CA GLN A 77 -10.89 -21.92 0.68
C GLN A 77 -11.37 -21.99 2.13
N PRO A 78 -12.65 -22.27 2.39
CA PRO A 78 -13.17 -22.33 3.74
C PRO A 78 -12.53 -23.44 4.56
N GLY A 79 -12.29 -23.17 5.85
CA GLY A 79 -11.68 -24.13 6.76
C GLY A 79 -10.16 -24.29 6.63
N GLN A 80 -9.53 -23.66 5.64
CA GLN A 80 -8.07 -23.67 5.46
C GLN A 80 -7.46 -22.36 5.95
N LYS A 81 -6.30 -22.40 6.60
CA LYS A 81 -5.62 -21.18 7.03
C LYS A 81 -5.24 -20.32 5.83
N LEU A 82 -5.54 -19.04 5.94
CA LEU A 82 -5.11 -18.01 5.01
C LEU A 82 -4.31 -16.96 5.79
N GLN A 83 -3.08 -16.73 5.35
CA GLN A 83 -2.27 -15.61 5.81
C GLN A 83 -2.30 -14.52 4.74
N VAL A 84 -2.65 -13.31 5.16
CA VAL A 84 -2.59 -12.11 4.32
C VAL A 84 -1.50 -11.20 4.83
N LEU A 85 -0.60 -10.79 3.94
CA LEU A 85 0.53 -9.92 4.24
C LEU A 85 0.35 -8.57 3.55
N GLY A 86 0.64 -7.50 4.28
CA GLY A 86 0.66 -6.13 3.78
C GLY A 86 2.03 -5.49 3.98
N TYR A 87 2.56 -4.86 2.94
CA TYR A 87 3.84 -4.15 2.99
C TYR A 87 3.74 -2.83 2.25
N TRP A 88 4.25 -1.77 2.87
CA TRP A 88 4.35 -0.46 2.26
C TRP A 88 5.82 -0.04 2.20
N GLU A 89 6.25 0.53 1.08
CA GLU A 89 7.57 1.12 0.92
C GLU A 89 7.48 2.36 0.03
N THR A 90 8.30 3.36 0.35
CA THR A 90 8.51 4.53 -0.48
C THR A 90 9.98 4.89 -0.52
N SER A 91 10.47 5.20 -1.72
CA SER A 91 11.78 5.80 -1.93
C SER A 91 11.62 7.29 -2.22
N GLY A 92 12.48 8.10 -1.63
CA GLY A 92 12.53 9.54 -1.83
C GLY A 92 13.96 10.04 -1.85
N THR A 93 14.10 11.36 -1.78
CA THR A 93 15.39 12.02 -1.60
C THR A 93 15.24 13.14 -0.58
N GLN A 94 16.26 13.36 0.24
CA GLN A 94 16.34 14.50 1.15
C GLN A 94 17.60 15.32 0.84
N PRO A 95 17.65 16.61 1.22
CA PRO A 95 18.89 17.39 1.11
C PRO A 95 20.07 16.68 1.80
N ALA A 96 21.27 16.76 1.22
CA ALA A 96 22.46 16.25 1.86
C ALA A 96 22.74 16.98 3.19
N PRO A 97 23.44 16.36 4.16
CA PRO A 97 23.78 17.00 5.42
C PRO A 97 24.45 18.37 5.20
N GLY A 98 23.96 19.39 5.90
CA GLY A 98 24.40 20.78 5.73
C GLY A 98 23.58 21.63 4.76
N TYR A 99 22.56 21.05 4.11
CA TYR A 99 21.59 21.77 3.27
C TYR A 99 20.19 21.68 3.88
N GLU A 100 19.49 22.81 4.02
CA GLU A 100 18.12 22.85 4.57
C GLU A 100 17.03 22.70 3.51
N TYR A 101 17.34 23.07 2.26
CA TYR A 101 16.40 23.07 1.14
C TYR A 101 16.82 22.08 0.07
N GLN A 102 15.93 21.72 -0.85
CA GLN A 102 16.24 20.87 -2.01
C GLN A 102 16.65 21.68 -3.25
N SER A 103 16.49 23.01 -3.20
CA SER A 103 16.97 23.95 -4.20
C SER A 103 17.45 25.22 -3.51
N THR A 104 18.43 25.88 -4.12
CA THR A 104 18.81 27.25 -3.77
C THR A 104 18.66 28.16 -4.98
N VAL A 105 18.60 29.46 -4.77
CA VAL A 105 18.54 30.45 -5.85
C VAL A 105 19.92 31.07 -6.00
N GLN A 106 20.50 30.95 -7.19
CA GLN A 106 21.73 31.64 -7.55
C GLN A 106 21.43 32.79 -8.49
N LYS A 107 21.98 33.97 -8.19
CA LYS A 107 21.96 35.11 -9.10
C LYS A 107 22.93 34.86 -10.24
N VAL A 108 22.41 34.73 -11.44
CA VAL A 108 23.17 34.55 -12.67
C VAL A 108 22.95 35.76 -13.56
N TYR A 109 24.04 36.40 -13.97
CA TYR A 109 23.97 37.52 -14.89
C TYR A 109 23.69 37.03 -16.31
N ASP A 110 22.63 37.53 -16.93
CA ASP A 110 22.30 37.32 -18.34
C ASP A 110 22.85 38.51 -19.15
N PRO A 111 23.94 38.32 -19.92
CA PRO A 111 24.54 39.39 -20.71
C PRO A 111 23.68 39.81 -21.90
N GLN A 112 22.75 38.97 -22.38
CA GLN A 112 21.83 39.33 -23.48
C GLN A 112 20.74 40.28 -22.99
N LYS A 113 20.34 40.16 -21.73
CA LYS A 113 19.34 41.01 -21.09
C LYS A 113 19.94 42.12 -20.24
N ASN A 114 21.27 42.15 -20.08
CA ASN A 114 21.99 43.06 -19.17
C ASN A 114 21.36 43.08 -17.77
N LYS A 115 20.99 41.89 -17.26
CA LYS A 115 20.19 41.76 -16.03
C LYS A 115 20.62 40.55 -15.21
N TRP A 116 20.54 40.69 -13.89
CA TRP A 116 20.66 39.58 -12.95
C TRP A 116 19.35 38.81 -12.86
N GLU A 117 19.42 37.50 -13.06
CA GLU A 117 18.28 36.59 -12.95
C GLU A 117 18.52 35.59 -11.82
N ASP A 118 17.45 35.31 -11.08
CA ASP A 118 17.43 34.28 -10.06
C ASP A 118 17.22 32.92 -10.75
N LYS A 119 18.24 32.05 -10.71
CA LYS A 119 18.16 30.70 -11.27
C LYS A 119 18.11 29.65 -10.16
N PRO A 120 17.18 28.70 -10.19
CA PRO A 120 17.17 27.58 -9.27
C PRO A 120 18.38 26.68 -9.56
N VAL A 121 19.17 26.39 -8.53
CA VAL A 121 20.28 25.45 -8.56
C VAL A 121 19.89 24.25 -7.71
N SER A 122 19.94 23.06 -8.31
CA SER A 122 19.74 21.81 -7.59
C SER A 122 20.90 21.59 -6.63
N ILE A 123 20.58 21.34 -5.37
CA ILE A 123 21.57 20.99 -4.34
C ILE A 123 21.66 19.47 -4.21
N PRO A 124 22.80 18.95 -3.73
CA PRO A 124 22.99 17.52 -3.58
C PRO A 124 21.91 16.93 -2.67
N THR A 125 21.30 15.84 -3.11
CA THR A 125 20.34 15.08 -2.31
C THR A 125 20.91 13.69 -2.02
N VAL A 126 20.48 13.11 -0.90
CA VAL A 126 20.75 11.72 -0.54
C VAL A 126 19.46 10.90 -0.64
N PRO A 127 19.54 9.63 -1.08
CA PRO A 127 18.36 8.77 -1.18
C PRO A 127 17.81 8.46 0.22
N THR A 128 16.50 8.35 0.30
CA THR A 128 15.79 7.93 1.52
C THR A 128 14.85 6.79 1.20
N SER A 129 14.72 5.83 2.09
CA SER A 129 13.65 4.85 2.04
C SER A 129 12.90 4.82 3.37
N SER A 130 11.57 4.73 3.27
CA SER A 130 10.68 4.50 4.40
C SER A 130 9.80 3.32 4.06
N HIS A 131 9.64 2.40 5.01
CA HIS A 131 8.82 1.22 4.82
C HIS A 131 8.00 0.94 6.07
N CYS A 132 6.92 0.18 5.92
CA CYS A 132 6.11 -0.31 7.01
C CYS A 132 5.60 -1.71 6.73
N GLY A 133 5.86 -2.63 7.66
CA GLY A 133 5.61 -4.06 7.51
C GLY A 133 6.87 -4.86 7.15
N PRO A 134 6.72 -6.13 6.73
CA PRO A 134 5.44 -6.78 6.44
C PRO A 134 4.59 -6.98 7.70
N LEU A 135 3.31 -6.64 7.60
CA LEU A 135 2.27 -7.03 8.56
C LEU A 135 1.66 -8.33 8.09
N GLY A 136 1.23 -9.18 9.02
CA GLY A 136 0.56 -10.44 8.66
C GLY A 136 -0.61 -10.77 9.56
N SER A 137 -1.71 -11.18 8.94
CA SER A 137 -2.90 -11.66 9.66
C SER A 137 -3.27 -13.03 9.14
N THR A 138 -3.24 -14.02 10.04
CA THR A 138 -3.64 -15.40 9.72
C THR A 138 -4.99 -15.71 10.32
N PHE A 139 -5.93 -16.19 9.51
CA PHE A 139 -7.28 -16.57 9.95
C PHE A 139 -7.83 -17.73 9.13
N VAL A 140 -8.97 -18.28 9.56
CA VAL A 140 -9.69 -19.34 8.82
C VAL A 140 -10.97 -18.74 8.24
N PRO A 141 -11.09 -18.62 6.91
CA PRO A 141 -12.31 -18.16 6.30
C PRO A 141 -13.41 -19.23 6.37
N GLU A 142 -14.67 -18.79 6.34
CA GLU A 142 -15.85 -19.65 6.39
C GLU A 142 -16.62 -19.52 5.07
N LYS A 143 -17.40 -20.54 4.72
CA LYS A 143 -18.19 -20.56 3.48
C LYS A 143 -19.10 -19.34 3.38
N GLN A 144 -19.24 -18.80 2.18
CA GLN A 144 -20.18 -17.70 1.88
C GLN A 144 -19.92 -16.40 2.64
N LYS A 145 -18.77 -16.25 3.30
CA LYS A 145 -18.39 -15.02 4.00
C LYS A 145 -17.57 -14.09 3.13
N VAL A 146 -17.67 -12.80 3.44
CA VAL A 146 -16.82 -11.75 2.88
C VAL A 146 -15.96 -11.17 3.98
N TYR A 147 -14.65 -11.26 3.80
CA TYR A 147 -13.66 -10.72 4.70
C TYR A 147 -13.01 -9.48 4.10
N LEU A 148 -12.74 -8.49 4.96
CA LEU A 148 -12.00 -7.30 4.65
C LEU A 148 -10.70 -7.31 5.43
N VAL A 149 -9.57 -7.33 4.71
CA VAL A 149 -8.24 -7.08 5.26
C VAL A 149 -7.86 -5.63 4.96
N GLU A 150 -7.76 -4.83 6.00
CA GLU A 150 -7.51 -3.40 5.91
C GLU A 150 -6.12 -3.08 6.47
N PHE A 151 -5.25 -2.54 5.61
CA PHE A 151 -3.96 -2.01 5.99
C PHE A 151 -4.09 -0.50 6.23
N ALA A 152 -3.69 -0.05 7.41
CA ALA A 152 -3.75 1.35 7.80
C ALA A 152 -2.38 1.86 8.26
N ARG A 153 -2.02 3.07 7.82
CA ARG A 153 -0.99 3.84 8.52
C ARG A 153 -1.62 4.50 9.73
N VAL A 154 -0.93 4.42 10.86
CA VAL A 154 -1.36 4.97 12.15
C VAL A 154 -0.24 5.83 12.75
N ASP A 155 -0.53 6.49 13.86
CA ASP A 155 0.44 7.32 14.62
C ASP A 155 1.15 8.37 13.77
N ASN A 156 0.38 9.26 13.12
CA ASN A 156 0.90 10.27 12.19
C ASN A 156 1.83 9.68 11.15
N ASP A 157 1.41 8.58 10.52
CA ASP A 157 2.16 7.95 9.46
C ASP A 157 3.53 7.39 9.92
N THR A 158 3.71 7.06 11.20
CA THR A 158 4.97 6.46 11.73
C THR A 158 4.87 4.97 12.08
N ALA A 159 3.66 4.42 12.06
CA ALA A 159 3.40 3.00 12.23
C ALA A 159 2.33 2.53 11.25
N CYS A 160 2.17 1.21 11.14
CA CYS A 160 1.10 0.60 10.37
C CYS A 160 0.46 -0.53 11.16
N GLN A 161 -0.82 -0.77 10.87
CA GLN A 161 -1.61 -1.84 11.43
C GLN A 161 -2.39 -2.54 10.31
N GLN A 162 -2.67 -3.82 10.53
CA GLN A 162 -3.50 -4.62 9.65
C GLN A 162 -4.64 -5.22 10.47
N HIS A 163 -5.87 -5.05 9.99
CA HIS A 163 -7.06 -5.54 10.66
C HIS A 163 -7.86 -6.44 9.72
N VAL A 164 -8.49 -7.48 10.27
CA VAL A 164 -9.36 -8.38 9.52
C VAL A 164 -10.78 -8.28 10.07
N TYR A 165 -11.74 -8.00 9.19
CA TYR A 165 -13.15 -7.89 9.52
C TYR A 165 -13.99 -8.86 8.68
N ASP A 166 -14.99 -9.47 9.30
CA ASP A 166 -16.13 -10.06 8.60
C ASP A 166 -17.10 -8.92 8.24
N ILE A 167 -17.33 -8.74 6.95
CA ILE A 167 -18.19 -7.72 6.35
C ILE A 167 -19.31 -8.37 5.52
N THR A 168 -19.65 -9.62 5.82
CA THR A 168 -20.70 -10.37 5.11
C THR A 168 -22.04 -9.65 5.19
N GLN A 169 -22.35 -9.05 6.34
CA GLN A 169 -23.52 -8.19 6.49
C GLN A 169 -23.17 -6.75 6.09
N PRO A 170 -23.96 -6.11 5.20
CA PRO A 170 -23.77 -4.72 4.83
C PRO A 170 -23.75 -3.81 6.07
N ASN A 171 -22.84 -2.85 6.09
CA ASN A 171 -22.65 -1.88 7.19
C ASN A 171 -22.21 -2.47 8.54
N GLN A 172 -21.82 -3.74 8.59
CA GLN A 172 -21.17 -4.33 9.76
C GLN A 172 -19.70 -4.60 9.48
N ARG A 173 -18.87 -4.32 10.47
CA ARG A 173 -17.44 -4.69 10.49
C ARG A 173 -17.20 -5.45 11.79
N ILE A 174 -17.23 -6.77 11.71
CA ILE A 174 -17.04 -7.62 12.89
C ILE A 174 -15.58 -8.07 12.91
N PRO A 175 -14.78 -7.73 13.94
CA PRO A 175 -13.38 -8.18 14.01
C PRO A 175 -13.28 -9.71 13.98
N VAL A 176 -12.37 -10.23 13.15
CA VAL A 176 -12.09 -11.66 13.05
C VAL A 176 -11.01 -12.03 14.06
N VAL A 177 -11.22 -13.15 14.76
CA VAL A 177 -10.20 -13.73 15.64
C VAL A 177 -9.05 -14.27 14.78
N LEU A 178 -7.86 -13.69 14.97
CA LEU A 178 -6.66 -14.14 14.28
C LEU A 178 -6.06 -15.35 14.98
N ILE A 179 -5.59 -16.33 14.21
CA ILE A 179 -4.78 -17.45 14.71
C ILE A 179 -3.37 -16.95 15.05
N ASP A 180 -2.84 -16.12 14.17
CA ASP A 180 -1.52 -15.51 14.32
C ASP A 180 -1.61 -14.08 13.80
N ASP A 181 -1.02 -13.18 14.57
CA ASP A 181 -0.88 -11.78 14.24
C ASP A 181 0.63 -11.50 14.23
N MET A 182 1.12 -11.08 13.07
CA MET A 182 2.48 -10.57 12.92
C MET A 182 2.40 -9.04 12.98
N PRO A 183 2.44 -8.45 14.18
CA PRO A 183 2.52 -7.00 14.30
C PRO A 183 3.86 -6.56 13.69
N GLY A 184 3.80 -5.65 12.73
CA GLY A 184 5.00 -5.16 12.05
C GLY A 184 5.92 -4.41 12.97
N SER A 185 7.18 -4.38 12.58
CA SER A 185 8.15 -3.44 13.13
C SER A 185 7.70 -2.00 12.86
N SER A 186 7.91 -1.13 13.84
CA SER A 186 7.90 0.33 13.73
C SER A 186 8.64 0.78 12.46
N MET A 187 8.21 1.86 11.80
CA MET A 187 8.92 2.39 10.62
C MET A 187 10.41 2.60 10.93
N GLN A 188 11.27 1.85 10.27
CA GLN A 188 12.70 2.10 10.30
C GLN A 188 13.04 3.01 9.12
N ALA A 189 13.24 4.29 9.40
CA ALA A 189 13.90 5.18 8.44
C ALA A 189 15.38 4.78 8.39
N PHE A 190 15.79 4.07 7.34
CA PHE A 190 17.20 3.82 7.10
C PHE A 190 17.82 5.08 6.49
N HIS A 191 18.62 5.78 7.28
CA HIS A 191 19.61 6.71 6.75
C HIS A 191 20.76 5.86 6.21
N SER A 192 20.98 5.85 4.89
CA SER A 192 22.26 5.35 4.36
C SER A 192 23.38 6.30 4.81
N PRO A 193 24.50 5.78 5.35
CA PRO A 193 25.64 6.59 5.77
C PRO A 193 26.32 7.31 4.60
#